data_AF-A0A1F7X4P6-F1
#
_entry.id   AF-A0A1F7X4P6-F1
#
_cell.length_a   1.000
_cell.length_b   1.000
_cell.length_c   1.000
_cell.angle_alpha   90.00
_cell.angle_beta   90.00
_cell.angle_gamma   90.00
#
_symmetry.space_group_name_H-M   'P 1'
#
loop_
_entity.id
_entity.type
_entity.pdbx_description
1 polymer ?
#
loop_
_entity_poly.entity_id
_entity_poly.type
_entity_poly.pdbx_seq_one_letter_code
_entity_poly.pdbx_strand_id
1 'polypeptide(L)'
;MTAKELKKKYFDFFIKKSHAQIPSASVVPENDPTVLFTTAGMHPLVPYLLGESHPLGKRLVGVQKCIRTDDIDEVGDTFHHTFFEMLGNWSLGDYWKEESITWSYEFLTKELNLDPKRIWITCFKGDSDAPRDIESANVWKSLGIPDARIFFYGKKENWWGPAGAIGPCGPDSEIFYDTTGKPHGKDCQPGDNCGRFFEIWNNVFMQYNKTADGKYEPLLQKNVDTGMGVERTTAVLSGYDDNYLVSDLWENILFSIGKLTKSDYKGNEKAHRIIADHIRASCFMIADQVFPSNKDRGYILRRLIRRAVRYGKTLGVKGVFISNLIEPVIKTYQTDYPELKANADVIKEIIKEEEERFLLTLERGLKEIEKYPKLDGKKAFFLYETYGFPLELTEEIAKERGQKIDKSIFEKEFAKHKNLSRTTSAGMFKGGLADHSEEVTKLHTTTHLVHAALRKILGDYVSQKGSNITTERLRFDFSHPQKLAEEEVKQVENLVNEYIKKDLPVTFKIMTIGDAIKAGALHFFAEKYQEKVKVYSIGDVSREVCGGPHVNHTSEIGRVRISKQEKIGTGLIRIYVTRSD
;
A
#
# COMPACT_ATOMS: atom_id res chain seq x y z
N MET A 1 8.77 -28.70 -3.79
CA MET A 1 9.86 -27.73 -3.53
C MET A 1 9.26 -26.64 -2.68
N THR A 2 9.96 -26.19 -1.64
CA THR A 2 9.51 -25.10 -0.76
C THR A 2 9.76 -23.73 -1.41
N ALA A 3 9.06 -22.69 -0.97
CA ALA A 3 9.28 -21.31 -1.43
C ALA A 3 10.71 -20.84 -1.11
N LYS A 4 11.25 -21.25 0.04
CA LYS A 4 12.65 -20.96 0.42
C LYS A 4 13.66 -21.58 -0.54
N GLU A 5 13.44 -22.84 -0.93
CA GLU A 5 14.30 -23.52 -1.91
C GLU A 5 14.22 -22.87 -3.30
N LEU A 6 13.01 -22.46 -3.73
CA LEU A 6 12.82 -21.72 -4.98
C LEU A 6 13.61 -20.41 -4.97
N LYS A 7 13.44 -19.57 -3.94
CA LYS A 7 14.16 -18.29 -3.79
C LYS A 7 15.68 -18.51 -3.82
N LYS A 8 16.17 -19.52 -3.09
CA LYS A 8 17.60 -19.86 -3.08
C LYS A 8 18.10 -20.27 -4.47
N LYS A 9 17.41 -21.19 -5.16
CA LYS A 9 17.79 -21.63 -6.51
C LYS A 9 17.81 -20.46 -7.49
N TYR A 10 16.82 -19.56 -7.40
CA TYR A 10 16.74 -18.37 -8.24
C TYR A 10 17.95 -17.45 -8.03
N PHE A 11 18.29 -17.13 -6.78
CA PHE A 11 19.47 -16.31 -6.47
C PHE A 11 20.77 -16.98 -6.91
N ASP A 12 20.97 -18.26 -6.57
CA ASP A 12 22.18 -19.00 -6.96
C ASP A 12 22.35 -19.01 -8.49
N PHE A 13 21.26 -19.15 -9.25
CA PHE A 13 21.27 -19.16 -10.71
C PHE A 13 21.71 -17.81 -11.28
N PHE A 14 21.10 -16.70 -10.86
CA PHE A 14 21.42 -15.37 -11.39
C PHE A 14 22.76 -14.81 -10.86
N ILE A 15 23.18 -15.17 -9.64
CA ILE A 15 24.53 -14.84 -9.14
C ILE A 15 25.61 -15.48 -10.06
N LYS A 16 25.40 -16.70 -10.54
CA LYS A 16 26.29 -17.33 -11.54
C LYS A 16 26.30 -16.61 -12.89
N LYS A 17 25.25 -15.82 -13.21
CA LYS A 17 25.16 -14.94 -14.38
C LYS A 17 25.64 -13.51 -14.09
N SER A 18 26.32 -13.31 -12.96
CA SER A 18 26.91 -12.05 -12.50
C SER A 18 25.90 -10.98 -12.06
N HIS A 19 24.71 -11.39 -11.63
CA HIS A 19 23.77 -10.49 -10.96
C HIS A 19 24.15 -10.26 -9.50
N ALA A 20 24.08 -9.02 -9.04
CA ALA A 20 24.22 -8.67 -7.63
C ALA A 20 22.87 -8.80 -6.92
N GLN A 21 22.84 -9.47 -5.77
CA GLN A 21 21.62 -9.60 -4.98
C GLN A 21 21.30 -8.29 -4.26
N ILE A 22 20.05 -7.82 -4.37
CA ILE A 22 19.52 -6.64 -3.67
C ILE A 22 18.51 -7.06 -2.58
N PRO A 23 18.40 -6.30 -1.48
CA PRO A 23 17.39 -6.56 -0.46
C PRO A 23 15.99 -6.17 -0.95
N SER A 24 14.96 -6.71 -0.28
CA SER A 24 13.57 -6.31 -0.50
C SER A 24 13.34 -4.89 0.03
N ALA A 25 12.70 -4.03 -0.75
CA ALA A 25 12.26 -2.72 -0.29
C ALA A 25 10.94 -2.82 0.52
N SER A 26 10.58 -1.73 1.19
CA SER A 26 9.29 -1.60 1.88
C SER A 26 8.11 -1.77 0.92
N VAL A 27 6.98 -2.30 1.42
CA VAL A 27 5.70 -2.25 0.69
C VAL A 27 5.17 -0.82 0.56
N VAL A 28 5.73 0.13 1.31
CA VAL A 28 5.47 1.56 1.20
C VAL A 28 6.57 2.19 0.33
N PRO A 29 6.24 2.69 -0.87
CA PRO A 29 7.22 3.32 -1.76
C PRO A 29 7.89 4.52 -1.09
N GLU A 30 9.21 4.57 -1.16
CA GLU A 30 10.00 5.72 -0.73
C GLU A 30 9.94 6.81 -1.81
N ASN A 31 9.49 8.01 -1.46
CA ASN A 31 9.47 9.19 -2.34
C ASN A 31 8.59 9.10 -3.61
N ASP A 32 7.67 8.14 -3.70
CA ASP A 32 6.68 8.08 -4.79
C ASP A 32 5.26 8.37 -4.27
N PRO A 33 4.69 9.57 -4.54
CA PRO A 33 3.33 9.91 -4.13
C PRO A 33 2.26 9.36 -5.09
N THR A 34 2.64 8.80 -6.24
CA THR A 34 1.70 8.39 -7.30
C THR A 34 1.05 7.03 -7.03
N VAL A 35 1.67 6.20 -6.18
CA VAL A 35 1.19 4.88 -5.82
C VAL A 35 1.09 4.69 -4.31
N LEU A 36 0.07 3.93 -3.87
CA LEU A 36 -0.11 3.63 -2.46
C LEU A 36 0.87 2.54 -1.98
N PHE A 37 1.19 1.55 -2.80
CA PHE A 37 2.06 0.46 -2.40
C PHE A 37 3.05 0.10 -3.51
N THR A 38 4.13 -0.56 -3.13
CA THR A 38 5.03 -1.26 -4.04
C THR A 38 4.26 -2.43 -4.65
N THR A 39 3.92 -2.36 -5.93
CA THR A 39 3.08 -3.38 -6.61
C THR A 39 3.88 -4.36 -7.46
N ALA A 40 5.16 -4.05 -7.72
CA ALA A 40 6.08 -4.87 -8.50
C ALA A 40 7.55 -4.67 -8.07
N GLY A 41 8.40 -5.63 -8.44
CA GLY A 41 9.82 -5.63 -8.14
C GLY A 41 10.60 -4.44 -8.72
N MET A 42 10.13 -3.87 -9.82
CA MET A 42 10.81 -2.75 -10.47
C MET A 42 10.57 -1.38 -9.81
N HIS A 43 9.56 -1.23 -8.95
CA HIS A 43 9.21 0.06 -8.31
C HIS A 43 10.41 0.74 -7.62
N PRO A 44 11.19 0.05 -6.77
CA PRO A 44 12.37 0.64 -6.14
C PRO A 44 13.51 0.95 -7.13
N LEU A 45 13.41 0.45 -8.37
CA LEU A 45 14.45 0.53 -9.39
C LEU A 45 14.17 1.57 -10.49
N VAL A 46 13.03 2.29 -10.43
CA VAL A 46 12.65 3.29 -11.43
C VAL A 46 13.77 4.28 -11.78
N PRO A 47 14.49 4.89 -10.81
CA PRO A 47 15.56 5.85 -11.14
C PRO A 47 16.64 5.23 -12.02
N TYR A 48 17.02 3.98 -11.74
CA TYR A 48 18.06 3.28 -12.49
C TYR A 48 17.59 2.79 -13.86
N LEU A 49 16.31 2.42 -13.97
CA LEU A 49 15.67 2.10 -15.25
C LEU A 49 15.60 3.32 -16.17
N LEU A 50 15.49 4.53 -15.60
CA LEU A 50 15.55 5.79 -16.33
C LEU A 50 16.97 6.21 -16.73
N GLY A 51 18.01 5.51 -16.26
CA GLY A 51 19.40 5.73 -16.66
C GLY A 51 20.35 6.11 -15.53
N GLU A 52 19.89 6.22 -14.28
CA GLU A 52 20.80 6.40 -13.15
C GLU A 52 21.66 5.14 -12.92
N SER A 53 22.87 5.32 -12.41
CA SER A 53 23.76 4.20 -12.10
C SER A 53 23.42 3.59 -10.74
N HIS A 54 23.17 2.29 -10.70
CA HIS A 54 22.97 1.55 -9.46
C HIS A 54 24.31 1.19 -8.80
N PRO A 55 24.48 1.34 -7.46
CA PRO A 55 25.77 1.14 -6.78
C PRO A 55 26.31 -0.29 -6.88
N LEU A 56 25.44 -1.28 -7.06
CA LEU A 56 25.81 -2.69 -7.21
C LEU A 56 26.00 -3.15 -8.67
N GLY A 57 26.01 -2.21 -9.63
CA GLY A 57 26.20 -2.48 -11.04
C GLY A 57 24.89 -2.64 -11.82
N LYS A 58 24.99 -3.19 -13.04
CA LYS A 58 23.91 -3.20 -14.03
C LYS A 58 23.02 -4.44 -14.05
N ARG A 59 23.41 -5.49 -13.32
CA ARG A 59 22.69 -6.77 -13.24
C ARG A 59 22.27 -6.99 -11.80
N LEU A 60 20.97 -7.01 -11.53
CA LEU A 60 20.45 -7.11 -10.18
C LEU A 60 19.49 -8.30 -10.05
N VAL A 61 19.45 -8.95 -8.89
CA VAL A 61 18.49 -10.01 -8.58
C VAL A 61 17.93 -9.82 -7.18
N GLY A 62 16.65 -10.10 -6.96
CA GLY A 62 16.02 -9.85 -5.67
C GLY A 62 14.65 -10.49 -5.53
N VAL A 63 14.08 -10.35 -4.34
CA VAL A 63 12.68 -10.68 -4.06
C VAL A 63 12.01 -9.47 -3.43
N GLN A 64 10.94 -8.97 -4.06
CA GLN A 64 10.22 -7.79 -3.62
C GLN A 64 8.89 -8.18 -2.99
N LYS A 65 8.66 -7.71 -1.76
CA LYS A 65 7.35 -7.68 -1.13
C LYS A 65 6.42 -6.78 -1.94
N CYS A 66 5.32 -7.33 -2.45
CA CYS A 66 4.37 -6.59 -3.28
C CYS A 66 2.99 -6.57 -2.64
N ILE A 67 2.26 -5.46 -2.80
CA ILE A 67 0.82 -5.36 -2.49
C ILE A 67 0.07 -4.89 -3.74
N ARG A 68 -0.94 -5.66 -4.17
CA ARG A 68 -1.84 -5.29 -5.27
C ARG A 68 -3.25 -5.05 -4.73
N THR A 69 -3.73 -3.81 -4.92
CA THR A 69 -5.07 -3.41 -4.49
C THR A 69 -6.15 -3.75 -5.49
N ASP A 70 -5.78 -3.89 -6.76
CA ASP A 70 -6.71 -4.15 -7.86
C ASP A 70 -7.25 -5.59 -7.79
N ASP A 71 -6.45 -6.52 -7.27
CA ASP A 71 -6.78 -7.94 -7.14
C ASP A 71 -7.56 -8.26 -5.84
N ILE A 72 -7.84 -7.26 -4.99
CA ILE A 72 -8.47 -7.50 -3.68
C ILE A 72 -9.80 -8.24 -3.85
N ASP A 73 -10.63 -7.87 -4.83
CA ASP A 73 -11.96 -8.44 -4.96
C ASP A 73 -11.96 -9.87 -5.53
N GLU A 74 -10.87 -10.26 -6.19
CA GLU A 74 -10.57 -11.57 -6.77
C GLU A 74 -10.01 -12.54 -5.71
N VAL A 75 -9.35 -12.03 -4.66
CA VAL A 75 -8.87 -12.85 -3.53
C VAL A 75 -9.97 -13.76 -3.00
N GLY A 76 -9.64 -15.03 -2.82
CA GLY A 76 -10.56 -16.10 -2.49
C GLY A 76 -10.68 -17.16 -3.59
N ASP A 77 -10.21 -16.86 -4.80
CA ASP A 77 -9.92 -17.87 -5.82
C ASP A 77 -8.60 -18.60 -5.56
N THR A 78 -8.13 -19.40 -6.52
CA THR A 78 -6.98 -20.28 -6.35
C THR A 78 -5.63 -19.61 -6.53
N PHE A 79 -5.54 -18.36 -7.01
CA PHE A 79 -4.24 -17.78 -7.42
C PHE A 79 -4.06 -16.27 -7.25
N HIS A 80 -5.08 -15.52 -6.85
CA HIS A 80 -4.95 -14.09 -6.51
C HIS A 80 -4.62 -13.88 -5.03
N HIS A 81 -3.78 -12.88 -4.80
CA HIS A 81 -3.30 -12.48 -3.48
C HIS A 81 -3.23 -10.96 -3.38
N THR A 82 -3.55 -10.41 -2.20
CA THR A 82 -3.33 -8.99 -1.92
C THR A 82 -1.85 -8.70 -1.72
N PHE A 83 -1.16 -9.57 -0.99
CA PHE A 83 0.28 -9.53 -0.78
C PHE A 83 0.92 -10.73 -1.43
N PHE A 84 2.07 -10.58 -2.07
CA PHE A 84 2.85 -11.70 -2.58
C PHE A 84 4.33 -11.34 -2.69
N GLU A 85 5.18 -12.35 -2.80
CA GLU A 85 6.62 -12.17 -3.05
C GLU A 85 6.89 -12.28 -4.56
N MET A 86 7.54 -11.27 -5.13
CA MET A 86 7.92 -11.25 -6.55
C MET A 86 9.45 -11.40 -6.66
N LEU A 87 9.91 -12.55 -7.14
CA LEU A 87 11.30 -12.72 -7.57
C LEU A 87 11.53 -11.94 -8.86
N GLY A 88 12.64 -11.25 -8.97
CA GLY A 88 12.98 -10.49 -10.17
C GLY A 88 14.47 -10.47 -10.46
N ASN A 89 14.79 -10.35 -11.74
CA ASN A 89 16.14 -10.10 -12.22
C ASN A 89 16.11 -8.94 -13.22
N TRP A 90 17.00 -7.98 -13.04
CA TRP A 90 17.00 -6.72 -13.79
C TRP A 90 18.28 -6.54 -14.59
N SER A 91 18.11 -6.09 -15.84
CA SER A 91 19.17 -5.55 -16.70
C SER A 91 19.00 -4.04 -16.78
N LEU A 92 20.00 -3.30 -16.32
CA LEU A 92 20.06 -1.84 -16.41
C LEU A 92 20.97 -1.44 -17.59
N GLY A 93 20.49 -1.68 -18.81
CA GLY A 93 21.25 -1.40 -20.03
C GLY A 93 22.42 -2.35 -20.30
N ASP A 94 22.29 -3.64 -19.96
CA ASP A 94 23.35 -4.64 -20.12
C ASP A 94 23.00 -5.78 -21.09
N TYR A 95 22.09 -6.69 -20.71
CA TYR A 95 21.55 -7.75 -21.58
C TYR A 95 20.11 -7.45 -22.01
N TRP A 96 19.60 -8.16 -23.04
CA TRP A 96 18.28 -7.90 -23.64
C TRP A 96 17.42 -9.16 -23.75
N LYS A 97 16.53 -9.21 -24.75
CA LYS A 97 15.50 -10.24 -24.95
C LYS A 97 16.07 -11.64 -25.10
N GLU A 98 17.09 -11.80 -25.94
CA GLU A 98 17.67 -13.11 -26.22
C GLU A 98 18.20 -13.77 -24.94
N GLU A 99 19.03 -13.07 -24.18
CA GLU A 99 19.58 -13.59 -22.93
C GLU A 99 18.50 -13.75 -21.85
N SER A 100 17.62 -12.75 -21.70
CA SER A 100 16.56 -12.76 -20.68
C SER A 100 15.64 -13.97 -20.85
N ILE A 101 15.11 -14.17 -22.06
CA ILE A 101 14.20 -15.28 -22.37
C ILE A 101 14.92 -16.63 -22.29
N THR A 102 16.17 -16.70 -22.78
CA THR A 102 16.96 -17.93 -22.70
C THR A 102 17.21 -18.34 -21.25
N TRP A 103 17.56 -17.39 -20.37
CA TRP A 103 17.76 -17.66 -18.95
C TRP A 103 16.44 -18.00 -18.25
N SER A 104 15.32 -17.36 -18.62
CA SER A 104 14.01 -17.75 -18.12
C SER A 104 13.70 -19.21 -18.43
N TYR A 105 13.88 -19.62 -19.69
CA TYR A 105 13.65 -20.99 -20.13
C TYR A 105 14.62 -21.99 -19.48
N GLU A 106 15.91 -21.65 -19.41
CA GLU A 106 16.95 -22.45 -18.74
C GLU A 106 16.59 -22.69 -17.28
N PHE A 107 16.22 -21.65 -16.54
CA PHE A 107 15.84 -21.78 -15.14
C PHE A 107 14.61 -22.68 -14.95
N LEU A 108 13.53 -22.43 -15.70
CA LEU A 108 12.30 -23.22 -15.57
C LEU A 108 12.51 -24.70 -15.94
N THR A 109 13.25 -24.99 -17.01
CA THR A 109 13.34 -26.35 -17.56
C THR A 109 14.53 -27.16 -17.05
N LYS A 110 15.64 -26.50 -16.66
CA LYS A 110 16.87 -27.18 -16.20
C LYS A 110 17.04 -27.09 -14.69
N GLU A 111 16.83 -25.91 -14.10
CA GLU A 111 17.01 -25.74 -12.65
C GLU A 111 15.80 -26.22 -11.85
N LEU A 112 14.59 -25.98 -12.38
CA LEU A 112 13.33 -26.38 -11.75
C LEU A 112 12.73 -27.67 -12.32
N ASN A 113 13.22 -28.14 -13.47
CA ASN A 113 12.75 -29.36 -14.15
C ASN A 113 11.25 -29.34 -14.52
N LEU A 114 10.69 -28.17 -14.82
CA LEU A 114 9.33 -28.08 -15.34
C LEU A 114 9.26 -28.67 -16.75
N ASP A 115 8.14 -29.35 -17.07
CA ASP A 115 7.92 -29.94 -18.38
C ASP A 115 7.75 -28.83 -19.44
N PRO A 116 8.66 -28.71 -20.42
CA PRO A 116 8.56 -27.70 -21.47
C PRO A 116 7.30 -27.84 -22.33
N LYS A 117 6.65 -29.01 -22.35
CA LYS A 117 5.38 -29.24 -23.08
C LYS A 117 4.18 -28.57 -22.43
N ARG A 118 4.32 -28.09 -21.19
CA ARG A 118 3.27 -27.41 -20.42
C ARG A 118 3.48 -25.90 -20.31
N ILE A 119 4.55 -25.37 -20.90
CA ILE A 119 4.84 -23.94 -20.96
C ILE A 119 4.09 -23.30 -22.14
N TRP A 120 3.42 -22.19 -21.88
CA TRP A 120 2.71 -21.37 -22.87
C TRP A 120 3.13 -19.92 -22.72
N ILE A 121 3.17 -19.19 -23.82
CA ILE A 121 3.76 -17.85 -23.88
C ILE A 121 2.74 -16.88 -24.44
N THR A 122 2.75 -15.67 -23.91
CA THR A 122 2.07 -14.51 -24.51
C THR A 122 3.11 -13.45 -24.87
N CYS A 123 2.83 -12.63 -25.88
CA CYS A 123 3.69 -11.55 -26.37
C CYS A 123 2.84 -10.35 -26.81
N PHE A 124 3.41 -9.15 -26.82
CA PHE A 124 2.70 -7.95 -27.25
C PHE A 124 2.30 -7.99 -28.74
N LYS A 125 1.02 -7.81 -29.06
CA LYS A 125 0.49 -7.88 -30.43
C LYS A 125 0.80 -6.66 -31.30
N GLY A 126 1.28 -5.56 -30.72
CA GLY A 126 1.51 -4.30 -31.40
C GLY A 126 0.27 -3.40 -31.44
N ASP A 127 0.49 -2.09 -31.51
CA ASP A 127 -0.51 -1.07 -31.77
C ASP A 127 0.12 0.17 -32.44
N SER A 128 -0.54 1.34 -32.36
CA SER A 128 -0.03 2.59 -32.92
C SER A 128 1.23 3.11 -32.21
N ASP A 129 1.46 2.70 -30.97
CA ASP A 129 2.50 3.27 -30.13
C ASP A 129 3.77 2.42 -30.13
N ALA A 130 3.63 1.11 -30.33
CA ALA A 130 4.77 0.19 -30.39
C ALA A 130 4.50 -1.00 -31.34
N PRO A 131 5.54 -1.53 -32.00
CA PRO A 131 5.40 -2.66 -32.91
C PRO A 131 5.08 -3.95 -32.14
N ARG A 132 4.54 -4.92 -32.88
CA ARG A 132 4.36 -6.30 -32.39
C ARG A 132 5.70 -6.90 -31.95
N ASP A 133 5.70 -7.58 -30.81
CA ASP A 133 6.92 -8.17 -30.25
C ASP A 133 7.28 -9.52 -30.91
N ILE A 134 7.70 -9.44 -32.17
CA ILE A 134 8.16 -10.60 -32.95
C ILE A 134 9.53 -11.10 -32.47
N GLU A 135 10.36 -10.21 -31.92
CA GLU A 135 11.68 -10.55 -31.41
C GLU A 135 11.58 -11.58 -30.27
N SER A 136 10.79 -11.29 -29.23
CA SER A 136 10.58 -12.21 -28.11
C SER A 136 9.97 -13.54 -28.57
N ALA A 137 8.95 -13.48 -29.44
CA ALA A 137 8.32 -14.67 -29.98
C ALA A 137 9.31 -15.59 -30.74
N ASN A 138 10.24 -15.01 -31.50
CA ASN A 138 11.25 -15.78 -32.22
C ASN A 138 12.26 -16.45 -31.29
N VAL A 139 12.67 -15.78 -30.21
CA VAL A 139 13.55 -16.38 -29.19
C VAL A 139 12.87 -17.58 -28.52
N TRP A 140 11.58 -17.45 -28.15
CA TRP A 140 10.81 -18.58 -27.60
C TRP A 140 10.71 -19.76 -28.57
N LYS A 141 10.51 -19.50 -29.87
CA LYS A 141 10.50 -20.54 -30.91
C LYS A 141 11.84 -21.23 -31.04
N SER A 142 12.95 -20.48 -31.01
CA SER A 142 14.30 -21.09 -31.09
C SER A 142 14.62 -21.97 -29.88
N LEU A 143 13.98 -21.73 -28.73
CA LEU A 143 14.07 -22.56 -27.53
C LEU A 143 13.13 -23.77 -27.57
N GLY A 144 12.36 -23.94 -28.64
CA GLY A 144 11.50 -25.11 -28.87
C GLY A 144 10.05 -24.95 -28.42
N ILE A 145 9.60 -23.73 -28.09
CA ILE A 145 8.17 -23.47 -27.87
C ILE A 145 7.45 -23.43 -29.23
N PRO A 146 6.46 -24.30 -29.48
CA PRO A 146 5.71 -24.32 -30.74
C PRO A 146 4.87 -23.05 -30.93
N ASP A 147 4.72 -22.61 -32.18
CA ASP A 147 3.88 -21.47 -32.56
C ASP A 147 2.47 -21.51 -31.98
N ALA A 148 1.86 -22.71 -31.91
CA ALA A 148 0.52 -22.92 -31.35
C ALA A 148 0.40 -22.60 -29.85
N ARG A 149 1.53 -22.39 -29.15
CA ARG A 149 1.60 -22.03 -27.73
C ARG A 149 2.12 -20.61 -27.49
N ILE A 150 2.27 -19.80 -28.54
CA ILE A 150 2.68 -18.40 -28.46
C ILE A 150 1.52 -17.52 -28.92
N PHE A 151 0.90 -16.83 -27.97
CA PHE A 151 -0.25 -15.96 -28.20
C PHE A 151 0.17 -14.50 -28.22
N PHE A 152 -0.63 -13.66 -28.89
CA PHE A 152 -0.37 -12.23 -28.97
C PHE A 152 -1.55 -11.43 -28.45
N TYR A 153 -1.35 -10.70 -27.34
CA TYR A 153 -2.40 -9.90 -26.70
C TYR A 153 -2.08 -8.40 -26.68
N GLY A 154 -3.07 -7.59 -26.28
CA GLY A 154 -2.98 -6.13 -26.35
C GLY A 154 -2.18 -5.54 -25.18
N LYS A 155 -2.19 -4.21 -25.06
CA LYS A 155 -1.54 -3.52 -23.94
C LYS A 155 -2.15 -3.85 -22.57
N LYS A 156 -3.39 -4.36 -22.53
CA LYS A 156 -4.01 -4.74 -21.26
C LYS A 156 -3.30 -5.95 -20.66
N GLU A 157 -2.85 -6.88 -21.50
CA GLU A 157 -2.22 -8.13 -21.09
C GLU A 157 -0.69 -8.08 -21.21
N ASN A 158 -0.16 -7.67 -22.36
CA ASN A 158 1.27 -7.77 -22.68
C ASN A 158 1.99 -6.42 -22.78
N TRP A 159 1.66 -5.49 -21.89
CA TRP A 159 2.38 -4.24 -21.75
C TRP A 159 2.48 -3.85 -20.30
N TRP A 160 3.69 -3.56 -19.84
CA TRP A 160 3.91 -3.18 -18.45
C TRP A 160 4.26 -1.70 -18.33
N GLY A 161 3.59 -1.05 -17.38
CA GLY A 161 3.93 0.27 -16.89
C GLY A 161 3.35 1.47 -17.65
N PRO A 162 3.70 2.69 -17.19
CA PRO A 162 4.55 2.93 -16.02
C PRO A 162 3.87 2.60 -14.68
N ALA A 163 4.66 2.46 -13.61
CA ALA A 163 4.17 2.25 -12.24
C ALA A 163 3.23 3.37 -11.77
N GLY A 164 3.49 4.62 -12.19
CA GLY A 164 2.66 5.78 -11.94
C GLY A 164 1.99 6.32 -13.21
N ALA A 165 1.78 7.62 -13.29
CA ALA A 165 1.24 8.25 -14.50
C ALA A 165 2.27 8.36 -15.64
N ILE A 166 3.55 8.45 -15.27
CA ILE A 166 4.72 8.63 -16.14
C ILE A 166 5.84 7.66 -15.73
N GLY A 167 6.77 7.38 -16.65
CA GLY A 167 7.96 6.58 -16.33
C GLY A 167 8.24 5.44 -17.32
N PRO A 168 9.18 4.55 -16.97
CA PRO A 168 9.62 3.47 -17.86
C PRO A 168 8.50 2.44 -18.07
N CYS A 169 8.36 1.98 -19.31
CA CYS A 169 7.38 0.99 -19.74
C CYS A 169 7.83 0.25 -21.01
N GLY A 170 7.13 -0.81 -21.36
CA GLY A 170 7.43 -1.57 -22.58
C GLY A 170 6.58 -2.83 -22.77
N PRO A 171 6.78 -3.52 -23.91
CA PRO A 171 6.14 -4.80 -24.17
C PRO A 171 6.56 -5.85 -23.15
N ASP A 172 5.63 -6.75 -22.84
CA ASP A 172 5.82 -7.86 -21.93
C ASP A 172 5.64 -9.20 -22.66
N SER A 173 6.41 -10.19 -22.24
CA SER A 173 6.20 -11.60 -22.60
C SER A 173 5.99 -12.42 -21.34
N GLU A 174 4.76 -12.91 -21.15
CA GLU A 174 4.41 -13.69 -19.97
C GLU A 174 4.55 -15.19 -20.22
N ILE A 175 4.90 -15.92 -19.17
CA ILE A 175 5.15 -17.35 -19.15
C ILE A 175 4.09 -18.02 -18.28
N PHE A 176 3.22 -18.77 -18.93
CA PHE A 176 2.16 -19.54 -18.30
C PHE A 176 2.55 -21.01 -18.21
N TYR A 177 2.16 -21.66 -17.12
CA TYR A 177 2.23 -23.10 -16.96
C TYR A 177 0.82 -23.70 -16.89
N ASP A 178 0.55 -24.67 -17.76
CA ASP A 178 -0.70 -25.43 -17.78
C ASP A 178 -0.71 -26.40 -16.59
N THR A 179 -1.50 -26.15 -15.54
CA THR A 179 -1.54 -26.92 -14.29
C THR A 179 -2.42 -28.17 -14.37
N THR A 180 -3.41 -28.20 -15.27
CA THR A 180 -4.37 -29.31 -15.38
C THR A 180 -4.09 -30.24 -16.55
N GLY A 181 -3.40 -29.76 -17.59
CA GLY A 181 -3.09 -30.50 -18.81
C GLY A 181 -4.30 -30.76 -19.72
N LYS A 182 -5.49 -30.25 -19.37
CA LYS A 182 -6.74 -30.47 -20.11
C LYS A 182 -7.50 -29.16 -20.32
N PRO A 183 -7.92 -28.84 -21.55
CA PRO A 183 -8.77 -27.68 -21.80
C PRO A 183 -10.08 -27.75 -21.01
N HIS A 184 -10.47 -26.65 -20.35
CA HIS A 184 -11.76 -26.53 -19.66
C HIS A 184 -12.90 -26.08 -20.60
N GLY A 185 -12.61 -25.77 -21.87
CA GLY A 185 -13.57 -25.31 -22.87
C GLY A 185 -12.93 -25.08 -24.23
N LYS A 186 -13.72 -24.65 -25.22
CA LYS A 186 -13.25 -24.39 -26.59
C LYS A 186 -12.29 -23.18 -26.68
N ASP A 187 -12.50 -22.18 -25.84
CA ASP A 187 -11.71 -20.94 -25.81
C ASP A 187 -10.63 -20.95 -24.72
N CYS A 188 -10.25 -22.15 -24.24
CA CYS A 188 -9.32 -22.30 -23.13
C CYS A 188 -7.89 -22.00 -23.58
N GLN A 189 -7.36 -20.86 -23.13
CA GLN A 189 -6.08 -20.30 -23.57
C GLN A 189 -5.36 -19.58 -22.42
N PRO A 190 -4.05 -19.33 -22.52
CA PRO A 190 -3.30 -18.56 -21.51
C PRO A 190 -3.95 -17.20 -21.24
N GLY A 191 -3.97 -16.77 -19.97
CA GLY A 191 -4.59 -15.51 -19.55
C GLY A 191 -6.12 -15.54 -19.42
N ASP A 192 -6.78 -16.68 -19.66
CA ASP A 192 -8.18 -16.85 -19.26
C ASP A 192 -8.32 -17.08 -17.74
N ASN A 193 -9.55 -16.93 -17.23
CA ASN A 193 -9.86 -17.14 -15.82
C ASN A 193 -10.42 -18.55 -15.54
N CYS A 194 -10.12 -19.55 -16.40
CA CYS A 194 -10.68 -20.90 -16.23
C CYS A 194 -9.91 -21.73 -15.19
N GLY A 195 -8.79 -21.21 -14.66
CA GLY A 195 -7.96 -21.87 -13.64
C GLY A 195 -6.97 -22.90 -14.18
N ARG A 196 -6.89 -23.10 -15.50
CA ARG A 196 -5.94 -24.03 -16.12
C ARG A 196 -4.50 -23.50 -16.15
N PHE A 197 -4.33 -22.21 -16.39
CA PHE A 197 -3.02 -21.62 -16.64
C PHE A 197 -2.62 -20.72 -15.48
N PHE A 198 -1.47 -20.99 -14.88
CA PHE A 198 -0.84 -20.08 -13.93
C PHE A 198 0.24 -19.29 -14.67
N GLU A 199 0.08 -17.97 -14.71
CA GLU A 199 1.17 -17.06 -15.09
C GLU A 199 2.20 -17.07 -13.97
N ILE A 200 3.34 -17.74 -14.21
CA ILE A 200 4.37 -17.97 -13.20
C ILE A 200 5.52 -16.97 -13.26
N TRP A 201 5.75 -16.36 -14.42
CA TRP A 201 6.83 -15.41 -14.64
C TRP A 201 6.55 -14.52 -15.85
N ASN A 202 7.04 -13.28 -15.87
CA ASN A 202 7.01 -12.43 -17.04
C ASN A 202 8.37 -11.78 -17.33
N ASN A 203 8.58 -11.39 -18.59
CA ASN A 203 9.78 -10.70 -19.08
C ASN A 203 9.36 -9.37 -19.74
N VAL A 204 9.51 -8.28 -19.00
CA VAL A 204 9.22 -6.92 -19.46
C VAL A 204 10.45 -6.32 -20.11
N PHE A 205 10.27 -5.80 -21.32
CA PHE A 205 11.32 -5.17 -22.12
C PHE A 205 11.14 -3.67 -22.16
N MET A 206 11.53 -3.01 -21.07
CA MET A 206 11.38 -1.57 -20.92
C MET A 206 12.32 -0.83 -21.88
N GLN A 207 11.71 -0.15 -22.85
CA GLN A 207 12.42 0.62 -23.86
C GLN A 207 11.74 1.97 -24.16
N TYR A 208 10.62 2.26 -23.49
CA TYR A 208 9.87 3.50 -23.63
C TYR A 208 9.70 4.19 -22.28
N ASN A 209 9.67 5.51 -22.30
CA ASN A 209 9.27 6.37 -21.20
C ASN A 209 7.91 6.98 -21.56
N LYS A 210 6.91 6.76 -20.73
CA LYS A 210 5.60 7.40 -20.89
C LYS A 210 5.66 8.80 -20.29
N THR A 211 5.38 9.80 -21.10
CA THR A 211 5.38 11.21 -20.72
C THR A 211 4.01 11.65 -20.17
N ALA A 212 3.96 12.83 -19.56
CA ALA A 212 2.72 13.37 -18.98
C ALA A 212 1.63 13.68 -20.03
N ASP A 213 2.01 13.94 -21.29
CA ASP A 213 1.10 14.10 -22.43
C ASP A 213 0.68 12.75 -23.05
N GLY A 214 1.09 11.62 -22.45
CA GLY A 214 0.69 10.28 -22.83
C GLY A 214 1.46 9.68 -24.00
N LYS A 215 2.56 10.32 -24.44
CA LYS A 215 3.43 9.78 -25.49
C LYS A 215 4.41 8.76 -24.93
N TYR A 216 4.92 7.91 -25.82
CA TYR A 216 5.92 6.89 -25.54
C TYR A 216 7.22 7.25 -26.24
N GLU A 217 8.18 7.77 -25.50
CA GLU A 217 9.50 8.17 -26.03
C GLU A 217 10.54 7.09 -25.75
N PRO A 218 11.53 6.83 -26.62
CA PRO A 218 12.58 5.85 -26.31
C PRO A 218 13.34 6.18 -25.01
N LEU A 219 13.60 5.16 -24.18
CA LEU A 219 14.48 5.30 -23.02
C LEU A 219 15.95 5.47 -23.45
N LEU A 220 16.75 6.10 -22.57
CA LEU A 220 18.20 6.24 -22.76
C LEU A 220 18.91 4.89 -22.89
N GLN A 221 18.35 3.85 -22.26
CA GLN A 221 18.85 2.49 -22.29
C GLN A 221 17.69 1.50 -22.35
N LYS A 222 17.97 0.33 -22.92
CA LYS A 222 17.04 -0.80 -22.94
C LYS A 222 17.20 -1.61 -21.66
N ASN A 223 16.12 -1.79 -20.91
CA ASN A 223 16.15 -2.51 -19.63
C ASN A 223 15.29 -3.76 -19.65
N VAL A 224 15.76 -4.80 -18.95
CA VAL A 224 14.96 -5.98 -18.66
C VAL A 224 14.46 -5.88 -17.24
N ASP A 225 13.16 -6.08 -17.06
CA ASP A 225 12.52 -6.29 -15.77
C ASP A 225 11.79 -7.64 -15.83
N THR A 226 11.85 -8.42 -14.76
CA THR A 226 11.15 -9.70 -14.69
C THR A 226 10.46 -9.85 -13.35
N GLY A 227 9.34 -10.57 -13.35
CA GLY A 227 8.55 -10.83 -12.15
C GLY A 227 8.05 -12.27 -12.10
N MET A 228 8.65 -13.08 -11.23
CA MET A 228 8.20 -14.44 -10.92
C MET A 228 7.44 -14.44 -9.59
N GLY A 229 6.17 -14.80 -9.63
CA GLY A 229 5.37 -14.96 -8.40
C GLY A 229 5.81 -16.20 -7.62
N VAL A 230 6.32 -16.01 -6.41
CA VAL A 230 6.82 -17.12 -5.56
C VAL A 230 5.70 -18.10 -5.24
N GLU A 231 4.52 -17.61 -4.89
CA GLU A 231 3.34 -18.41 -4.53
C GLU A 231 2.90 -19.31 -5.70
N ARG A 232 2.67 -18.71 -6.88
CA ARG A 232 2.23 -19.44 -8.08
C ARG A 232 3.25 -20.48 -8.52
N THR A 233 4.53 -20.09 -8.56
CA THR A 233 5.60 -20.98 -9.02
C THR A 233 5.80 -22.15 -8.05
N THR A 234 5.74 -21.90 -6.74
CA THR A 234 5.87 -22.96 -5.73
C THR A 234 4.68 -23.93 -5.76
N ALA A 235 3.47 -23.43 -6.03
CA ALA A 235 2.28 -24.25 -6.22
C ALA A 235 2.44 -25.21 -7.42
N VAL A 236 2.86 -24.67 -8.57
CA VAL A 236 3.15 -25.45 -9.78
C VAL A 236 4.21 -26.53 -9.52
N LEU A 237 5.31 -26.17 -8.86
CA LEU A 237 6.41 -27.10 -8.53
C LEU A 237 5.99 -28.18 -7.53
N SER A 238 4.92 -27.94 -6.78
CA SER A 238 4.33 -28.89 -5.84
C SER A 238 3.16 -29.68 -6.45
N GLY A 239 2.84 -29.43 -7.72
CA GLY A 239 1.76 -30.11 -8.44
C GLY A 239 0.36 -29.64 -8.07
N TYR A 240 0.24 -28.44 -7.48
CA TYR A 240 -1.03 -27.85 -7.08
C TYR A 240 -1.58 -26.89 -8.16
N ASP A 241 -2.90 -26.87 -8.27
CA ASP A 241 -3.71 -25.89 -9.02
C ASP A 241 -4.40 -24.87 -8.08
N ASP A 242 -3.94 -24.81 -6.83
CA ASP A 242 -4.37 -23.90 -5.78
C ASP A 242 -3.15 -23.43 -4.98
N ASN A 243 -2.84 -22.13 -5.07
CA ASN A 243 -1.70 -21.51 -4.39
C ASN A 243 -1.76 -21.71 -2.87
N TYR A 244 -2.97 -21.77 -2.30
CA TYR A 244 -3.17 -21.87 -0.86
C TYR A 244 -2.87 -23.27 -0.31
N LEU A 245 -2.54 -24.24 -1.17
CA LEU A 245 -2.10 -25.58 -0.77
C LEU A 245 -0.59 -25.69 -0.58
N VAL A 246 0.19 -24.64 -0.88
CA VAL A 246 1.64 -24.62 -0.64
C VAL A 246 1.90 -24.65 0.87
N SER A 247 2.44 -25.77 1.36
CA SER A 247 2.50 -26.09 2.79
C SER A 247 3.32 -25.08 3.60
N ASP A 248 4.52 -24.74 3.15
CA ASP A 248 5.43 -23.84 3.87
C ASP A 248 4.98 -22.37 3.87
N LEU A 249 3.99 -22.01 3.05
CA LEU A 249 3.40 -20.67 3.02
C LEU A 249 2.08 -20.59 3.82
N TRP A 250 1.24 -21.62 3.74
CA TRP A 250 -0.17 -21.51 4.13
C TRP A 250 -0.63 -22.48 5.20
N GLU A 251 0.01 -23.65 5.35
CA GLU A 251 -0.50 -24.73 6.21
C GLU A 251 -0.74 -24.26 7.65
N ASN A 252 0.23 -23.58 8.25
CA ASN A 252 0.13 -23.06 9.62
C ASN A 252 -1.01 -22.05 9.79
N ILE A 253 -1.21 -21.19 8.77
CA ILE A 253 -2.24 -20.14 8.80
C ILE A 253 -3.62 -20.79 8.64
N LEU A 254 -3.79 -21.64 7.62
CA LEU A 254 -5.05 -22.34 7.33
C LEU A 254 -5.46 -23.29 8.45
N PHE A 255 -4.51 -24.03 9.04
CA PHE A 255 -4.75 -24.86 10.22
C PHE A 255 -5.25 -24.03 11.40
N SER A 256 -4.62 -22.87 11.65
CA SER A 256 -5.03 -21.97 12.73
C SER A 256 -6.41 -21.38 12.48
N ILE A 257 -6.73 -21.02 11.23
CA ILE A 257 -8.07 -20.59 10.83
C ILE A 257 -9.08 -21.70 11.15
N GLY A 258 -8.88 -22.92 10.62
CA GLY A 258 -9.81 -24.03 10.83
C GLY A 258 -10.06 -24.36 12.30
N LYS A 259 -9.03 -24.27 13.15
CA LYS A 259 -9.16 -24.44 14.61
C LYS A 259 -10.01 -23.34 15.25
N LEU A 260 -9.82 -22.07 14.86
CA LEU A 260 -10.54 -20.93 15.43
C LEU A 260 -11.98 -20.85 14.93
N THR A 261 -12.22 -21.19 13.67
CA THR A 261 -13.53 -21.16 13.03
C THR A 261 -14.33 -22.45 13.24
N LYS A 262 -13.68 -23.55 13.64
CA LYS A 262 -14.27 -24.90 13.71
C LYS A 262 -14.86 -25.33 12.37
N SER A 263 -14.17 -24.99 11.29
CA SER A 263 -14.56 -25.33 9.92
C SER A 263 -13.38 -25.94 9.17
N ASP A 264 -13.66 -26.93 8.32
CA ASP A 264 -12.65 -27.45 7.40
C ASP A 264 -12.40 -26.47 6.26
N TYR A 265 -11.18 -26.51 5.71
CA TYR A 265 -10.83 -25.75 4.50
C TYR A 265 -11.74 -26.13 3.32
N LYS A 266 -11.94 -27.44 3.12
CA LYS A 266 -12.79 -27.97 2.05
C LYS A 266 -14.25 -27.59 2.29
N GLY A 267 -14.90 -27.01 1.27
CA GLY A 267 -16.25 -26.45 1.36
C GLY A 267 -16.31 -25.02 1.93
N ASN A 268 -15.19 -24.48 2.42
CA ASN A 268 -15.07 -23.11 2.93
C ASN A 268 -13.84 -22.39 2.35
N GLU A 269 -13.36 -22.83 1.18
CA GLU A 269 -12.08 -22.45 0.61
C GLU A 269 -11.97 -20.94 0.48
N LYS A 270 -12.98 -20.31 -0.16
CA LYS A 270 -13.03 -18.86 -0.36
C LYS A 270 -12.84 -18.07 0.94
N ALA A 271 -13.55 -18.47 2.01
CA ALA A 271 -13.48 -17.78 3.29
C ALA A 271 -12.11 -17.95 3.96
N HIS A 272 -11.55 -19.16 3.96
CA HIS A 272 -10.23 -19.42 4.53
C HIS A 272 -9.13 -18.68 3.78
N ARG A 273 -9.19 -18.66 2.45
CA ARG A 273 -8.23 -17.97 1.58
C ARG A 273 -8.24 -16.47 1.82
N ILE A 274 -9.43 -15.84 1.85
CA ILE A 274 -9.57 -14.41 2.13
C ILE A 274 -9.02 -14.05 3.51
N ILE A 275 -9.34 -14.84 4.54
CA ILE A 275 -8.80 -14.60 5.89
C ILE A 275 -7.27 -14.75 5.88
N ALA A 276 -6.73 -15.82 5.30
CA ALA A 276 -5.29 -16.08 5.29
C ALA A 276 -4.52 -14.97 4.55
N ASP A 277 -4.94 -14.62 3.33
CA ASP A 277 -4.30 -13.60 2.51
C ASP A 277 -4.35 -12.22 3.15
N HIS A 278 -5.54 -11.78 3.58
CA HIS A 278 -5.71 -10.42 4.09
C HIS A 278 -4.98 -10.20 5.42
N ILE A 279 -4.87 -11.23 6.26
CA ILE A 279 -4.07 -11.13 7.49
C ILE A 279 -2.58 -11.16 7.20
N ARG A 280 -2.12 -11.98 6.25
CA ARG A 280 -0.74 -11.92 5.76
C ARG A 280 -0.40 -10.51 5.26
N ALA A 281 -1.21 -9.95 4.37
CA ALA A 281 -1.02 -8.59 3.85
C ALA A 281 -1.02 -7.53 4.96
N SER A 282 -1.98 -7.60 5.88
CA SER A 282 -2.09 -6.66 7.00
C SER A 282 -0.85 -6.65 7.91
N CYS A 283 -0.26 -7.82 8.17
CA CYS A 283 0.99 -7.92 8.95
C CYS A 283 2.14 -7.18 8.27
N PHE A 284 2.34 -7.39 6.96
CA PHE A 284 3.40 -6.72 6.21
C PHE A 284 3.18 -5.21 6.11
N MET A 285 1.94 -4.77 5.91
CA MET A 285 1.59 -3.34 5.90
C MET A 285 1.95 -2.67 7.24
N ILE A 286 1.61 -3.29 8.36
CA ILE A 286 1.86 -2.71 9.68
C ILE A 286 3.35 -2.77 10.04
N ALA A 287 4.06 -3.84 9.66
CA ALA A 287 5.52 -3.90 9.83
C ALA A 287 6.22 -2.74 9.12
N ASP A 288 5.74 -2.38 7.93
CA ASP A 288 6.18 -1.22 7.14
C ASP A 288 5.43 0.09 7.53
N GLN A 289 4.99 0.20 8.79
CA GLN A 289 4.49 1.41 9.43
C GLN A 289 3.18 1.98 8.85
N VAL A 290 2.33 1.13 8.26
CA VAL A 290 0.98 1.52 7.86
C VAL A 290 0.00 1.30 9.01
N PHE A 291 -0.75 2.33 9.37
CA PHE A 291 -1.74 2.30 10.44
C PHE A 291 -3.18 2.45 9.90
N PRO A 292 -4.18 1.78 10.52
CA PRO A 292 -5.59 1.93 10.16
C PRO A 292 -6.05 3.40 10.13
N SER A 293 -6.63 3.84 9.01
CA SER A 293 -7.10 5.21 8.82
C SER A 293 -8.33 5.28 7.90
N ASN A 294 -8.96 6.44 7.75
CA ASN A 294 -10.08 6.64 6.81
C ASN A 294 -9.64 6.94 5.37
N LYS A 295 -8.34 7.01 5.08
CA LYS A 295 -7.80 7.40 3.77
C LYS A 295 -6.57 6.59 3.36
N ASP A 296 -6.30 6.57 2.06
CA ASP A 296 -5.05 6.08 1.46
C ASP A 296 -4.69 4.66 1.94
N ARG A 297 -3.41 4.42 2.25
CA ARG A 297 -2.89 3.13 2.73
C ARG A 297 -3.64 2.61 3.97
N GLY A 298 -3.96 3.50 4.89
CA GLY A 298 -4.65 3.15 6.13
C GLY A 298 -6.11 2.72 5.91
N TYR A 299 -6.76 3.23 4.87
CA TYR A 299 -8.07 2.76 4.46
C TYR A 299 -8.00 1.36 3.85
N ILE A 300 -7.01 1.07 3.00
CA ILE A 300 -6.78 -0.27 2.46
C ILE A 300 -6.54 -1.27 3.59
N LEU A 301 -5.69 -0.94 4.58
CA LEU A 301 -5.45 -1.79 5.74
C LEU A 301 -6.75 -2.15 6.47
N ARG A 302 -7.62 -1.15 6.69
CA ARG A 302 -8.93 -1.39 7.31
C ARG A 302 -9.81 -2.27 6.45
N ARG A 303 -9.85 -2.05 5.13
CA ARG A 303 -10.65 -2.89 4.21
C ARG A 303 -10.26 -4.36 4.35
N LEU A 304 -8.97 -4.68 4.36
CA LEU A 304 -8.45 -6.04 4.48
C LEU A 304 -8.82 -6.68 5.83
N ILE A 305 -8.51 -6.01 6.94
CA ILE A 305 -8.83 -6.51 8.29
C ILE A 305 -10.34 -6.75 8.44
N ARG A 306 -11.16 -5.77 8.04
CA ARG A 306 -12.62 -5.82 8.17
C ARG A 306 -13.24 -6.94 7.34
N ARG A 307 -12.72 -7.17 6.14
CA ARG A 307 -13.18 -8.25 5.27
C ARG A 307 -12.81 -9.62 5.84
N ALA A 308 -11.60 -9.78 6.39
CA ALA A 308 -11.23 -11.00 7.12
C ALA A 308 -12.14 -11.25 8.34
N VAL A 309 -12.43 -10.22 9.14
CA VAL A 309 -13.35 -10.31 10.28
C VAL A 309 -14.76 -10.74 9.84
N ARG A 310 -15.28 -10.17 8.75
CA ARG A 310 -16.58 -10.55 8.17
C ARG A 310 -16.60 -12.04 7.81
N TYR A 311 -15.59 -12.53 7.10
CA TYR A 311 -15.54 -13.95 6.73
C TYR A 311 -15.41 -14.88 7.94
N GLY A 312 -14.68 -14.47 8.98
CA GLY A 312 -14.70 -15.17 10.27
C GLY A 312 -16.10 -15.28 10.86
N LYS A 313 -16.87 -14.18 10.83
CA LYS A 313 -18.27 -14.19 11.28
C LYS A 313 -19.15 -15.12 10.44
N THR A 314 -18.95 -15.19 9.13
CA THR A 314 -19.69 -16.14 8.26
C THR A 314 -19.37 -17.59 8.58
N LEU A 315 -18.16 -17.88 9.07
CA LEU A 315 -17.76 -19.20 9.56
C LEU A 315 -18.20 -19.47 11.02
N GLY A 316 -19.00 -18.58 11.62
CA GLY A 316 -19.57 -18.79 12.96
C GLY A 316 -18.70 -18.32 14.12
N VAL A 317 -17.60 -17.63 13.87
CA VAL A 317 -16.73 -17.10 14.92
C VAL A 317 -17.47 -16.03 15.74
N LYS A 318 -17.25 -16.04 17.06
CA LYS A 318 -17.75 -15.04 18.00
C LYS A 318 -16.58 -14.29 18.64
N GLY A 319 -16.67 -12.97 18.65
CA GLY A 319 -15.64 -12.11 19.23
C GLY A 319 -14.38 -12.04 18.36
N VAL A 320 -13.29 -11.61 19.00
CA VAL A 320 -11.96 -11.40 18.41
C VAL A 320 -11.30 -12.76 18.13
N PHE A 321 -10.80 -12.96 16.91
CA PHE A 321 -10.05 -14.17 16.54
C PHE A 321 -8.87 -13.89 15.61
N ILE A 322 -8.93 -12.82 14.81
CA ILE A 322 -7.89 -12.49 13.84
C ILE A 322 -6.54 -12.25 14.52
N SER A 323 -6.53 -11.61 15.69
CA SER A 323 -5.29 -11.38 16.46
C SER A 323 -4.54 -12.67 16.85
N ASN A 324 -5.20 -13.84 16.83
CA ASN A 324 -4.57 -15.14 17.06
C ASN A 324 -3.93 -15.74 15.79
N LEU A 325 -4.20 -15.17 14.61
CA LEU A 325 -3.61 -15.58 13.33
C LEU A 325 -2.27 -14.89 13.03
N ILE A 326 -1.90 -13.87 13.82
CA ILE A 326 -0.69 -13.06 13.60
C ILE A 326 0.59 -13.88 13.84
N GLU A 327 0.62 -14.67 14.91
CA GLU A 327 1.79 -15.49 15.24
C GLU A 327 2.11 -16.54 14.15
N PRO A 328 1.13 -17.28 13.59
CA PRO A 328 1.35 -18.11 12.41
C PRO A 328 1.99 -17.36 11.24
N VAL A 329 1.52 -16.15 10.90
CA VAL A 329 2.12 -15.34 9.82
C VAL A 329 3.56 -14.98 10.15
N ILE A 330 3.82 -14.47 11.35
CA ILE A 330 5.18 -14.09 11.77
C ILE A 330 6.11 -15.30 11.73
N LYS A 331 5.68 -16.47 12.22
CA LYS A 331 6.50 -17.68 12.21
C LYS A 331 6.93 -18.10 10.80
N THR A 332 6.03 -17.98 9.83
CA THR A 332 6.32 -18.29 8.42
C THR A 332 7.38 -17.35 7.84
N TYR A 333 7.33 -16.06 8.13
CA TYR A 333 8.11 -15.04 7.41
C TYR A 333 9.27 -14.40 8.19
N GLN A 334 9.35 -14.55 9.52
CA GLN A 334 10.33 -13.86 10.39
C GLN A 334 11.80 -14.09 10.04
N THR A 335 12.13 -15.17 9.32
CA THR A 335 13.52 -15.46 8.91
C THR A 335 13.95 -14.56 7.76
N ASP A 336 13.05 -14.34 6.80
CA ASP A 336 13.32 -13.53 5.61
C ASP A 336 13.04 -12.03 5.89
N TYR A 337 12.10 -11.75 6.80
CA TYR A 337 11.61 -10.41 7.14
C TYR A 337 11.64 -10.20 8.66
N PRO A 338 12.82 -9.91 9.24
CA PRO A 338 12.98 -9.76 10.70
C PRO A 338 12.14 -8.63 11.29
N GLU A 339 11.77 -7.63 10.48
CA GLU A 339 10.89 -6.53 10.87
C GLU A 339 9.50 -7.00 11.31
N LEU A 340 9.00 -8.14 10.80
CA LEU A 340 7.73 -8.72 11.26
C LEU A 340 7.83 -9.17 12.73
N LYS A 341 8.97 -9.78 13.09
CA LYS A 341 9.22 -10.22 14.46
C LYS A 341 9.47 -9.02 15.37
N ALA A 342 10.24 -8.03 14.91
CA ALA A 342 10.51 -6.81 15.66
C ALA A 342 9.23 -6.03 15.99
N ASN A 343 8.24 -6.04 15.08
CA ASN A 343 6.96 -5.36 15.25
C ASN A 343 5.81 -6.27 15.70
N ALA A 344 6.09 -7.49 16.17
CA ALA A 344 5.06 -8.51 16.44
C ALA A 344 3.94 -8.02 17.37
N ASP A 345 4.32 -7.38 18.49
CA ASP A 345 3.37 -6.87 19.48
C ASP A 345 2.54 -5.71 18.92
N VAL A 346 3.18 -4.80 18.18
CA VAL A 346 2.53 -3.66 17.51
C VAL A 346 1.52 -4.15 16.47
N ILE A 347 1.89 -5.12 15.63
CA ILE A 347 1.00 -5.74 14.64
C ILE A 347 -0.21 -6.35 15.33
N LYS A 348 0.02 -7.13 16.40
CA LYS A 348 -1.05 -7.80 17.14
C LYS A 348 -2.00 -6.81 17.79
N GLU A 349 -1.49 -5.76 18.41
CA GLU A 349 -2.29 -4.73 19.07
C GLU A 349 -3.15 -3.95 18.07
N ILE A 350 -2.54 -3.48 16.97
CA ILE A 350 -3.25 -2.70 15.94
C ILE A 350 -4.39 -3.50 15.32
N ILE A 351 -4.13 -4.75 14.95
CA ILE A 351 -5.14 -5.62 14.34
C ILE A 351 -6.26 -5.92 15.34
N LYS A 352 -5.91 -6.20 16.61
CA LYS A 352 -6.89 -6.42 17.68
C LYS A 352 -7.78 -5.19 17.90
N GLU A 353 -7.19 -3.99 18.01
CA GLU A 353 -7.95 -2.74 18.20
C GLU A 353 -8.95 -2.49 17.05
N GLU A 354 -8.52 -2.70 15.79
CA GLU A 354 -9.41 -2.50 14.65
C GLU A 354 -10.47 -3.61 14.53
N GLU A 355 -10.13 -4.86 14.87
CA GLU A 355 -11.09 -5.98 14.96
C GLU A 355 -12.18 -5.69 15.99
N GLU A 356 -11.81 -5.33 17.22
CA GLU A 356 -12.75 -5.00 18.30
C GLU A 356 -13.70 -3.85 17.90
N ARG A 357 -13.14 -2.78 17.34
CA ARG A 357 -13.91 -1.63 16.85
C ARG A 357 -14.87 -2.04 15.74
N PHE A 358 -14.39 -2.86 14.80
CA PHE A 358 -15.19 -3.25 13.65
C PHE A 358 -16.27 -4.28 13.99
N LEU A 359 -16.04 -5.21 14.93
CA LEU A 359 -17.06 -6.18 15.34
C LEU A 359 -18.35 -5.50 15.80
N LEU A 360 -18.25 -4.42 16.58
CA LEU A 360 -19.41 -3.62 17.00
C LEU A 360 -20.16 -3.00 15.81
N THR A 361 -19.42 -2.54 14.80
CA THR A 361 -19.97 -1.96 13.57
C THR A 361 -20.63 -3.04 12.71
N LEU A 362 -19.96 -4.18 12.54
CA LEU A 362 -20.40 -5.32 11.75
C LEU A 362 -21.72 -5.87 12.28
N GLU A 363 -21.85 -6.10 13.59
CA GLU A 363 -23.06 -6.66 14.17
C GLU A 363 -24.28 -5.75 14.02
N ARG A 364 -24.09 -4.43 14.18
CA ARG A 364 -25.17 -3.45 13.97
C ARG A 364 -25.55 -3.35 12.50
N GLY A 365 -24.56 -3.32 11.60
CA GLY A 365 -24.79 -3.23 10.17
C GLY A 365 -25.47 -4.47 9.59
N LEU A 366 -25.05 -5.68 9.99
CA LEU A 366 -25.70 -6.93 9.53
C LEU A 366 -27.16 -7.01 9.97
N LYS A 367 -27.47 -6.68 11.24
CA LYS A 367 -28.86 -6.60 11.73
C LYS A 367 -29.71 -5.60 10.95
N GLU A 368 -29.13 -4.49 10.51
CA GLU A 368 -29.84 -3.50 9.70
C GLU A 368 -30.05 -4.00 8.28
N ILE A 369 -29.04 -4.64 7.68
CA ILE A 369 -29.09 -5.23 6.33
C ILE A 369 -30.15 -6.33 6.21
N GLU A 370 -30.42 -7.10 7.27
CA GLU A 370 -31.48 -8.12 7.31
C GLU A 370 -32.88 -7.54 7.12
N LYS A 371 -33.10 -6.27 7.47
CA LYS A 371 -34.41 -5.61 7.30
C LYS A 371 -34.72 -5.28 5.85
N TYR A 372 -33.72 -5.30 4.97
CA TYR A 372 -33.88 -4.92 3.57
C TYR A 372 -33.66 -6.12 2.65
N PRO A 373 -34.68 -6.51 1.86
CA PRO A 373 -34.52 -7.58 0.88
C PRO A 373 -33.59 -7.16 -0.27
N LYS A 374 -33.56 -5.86 -0.61
CA LYS A 374 -32.72 -5.29 -1.67
C LYS A 374 -31.79 -4.22 -1.12
N LEU A 375 -30.52 -4.28 -1.50
CA LEU A 375 -29.50 -3.28 -1.19
C LEU A 375 -29.24 -2.42 -2.44
N ASP A 376 -29.59 -1.13 -2.35
CA ASP A 376 -29.29 -0.14 -3.39
C ASP A 376 -28.24 0.88 -2.90
N GLY A 377 -27.83 1.81 -3.77
CA GLY A 377 -26.82 2.81 -3.41
C GLY A 377 -27.23 3.75 -2.27
N LYS A 378 -28.53 4.01 -2.09
CA LYS A 378 -29.03 4.83 -0.96
C LYS A 378 -28.92 4.08 0.35
N LYS A 379 -29.27 2.80 0.36
CA LYS A 379 -29.13 1.93 1.53
C LYS A 379 -27.67 1.69 1.89
N ALA A 380 -26.81 1.51 0.89
CA ALA A 380 -25.37 1.44 1.11
C ALA A 380 -24.83 2.74 1.74
N PHE A 381 -25.29 3.90 1.26
CA PHE A 381 -24.90 5.18 1.86
C PHE A 381 -25.43 5.35 3.29
N PHE A 382 -26.68 4.97 3.56
CA PHE A 382 -27.25 4.97 4.90
C PHE A 382 -26.46 4.09 5.88
N LEU A 383 -26.09 2.87 5.46
CA LEU A 383 -25.26 1.95 6.24
C LEU A 383 -23.87 2.54 6.52
N TYR A 384 -23.26 3.18 5.52
CA TYR A 384 -21.99 3.86 5.65
C TYR A 384 -22.05 5.04 6.61
N GLU A 385 -23.00 5.96 6.44
CA GLU A 385 -23.12 7.19 7.22
C GLU A 385 -23.56 6.90 8.67
N THR A 386 -24.60 6.08 8.84
CA THR A 386 -25.26 5.89 10.14
C THR A 386 -24.55 4.85 11.00
N TYR A 387 -24.07 3.77 10.38
CA TYR A 387 -23.49 2.64 11.11
C TYR A 387 -21.97 2.54 10.94
N GLY A 388 -21.35 3.34 10.06
CA GLY A 388 -19.93 3.19 9.73
C GLY A 388 -19.63 1.91 8.94
N PHE A 389 -20.66 1.28 8.36
CA PHE A 389 -20.54 0.01 7.66
C PHE A 389 -19.96 0.24 6.25
N PRO A 390 -18.81 -0.36 5.91
CA PRO A 390 -18.13 -0.08 4.64
C PRO A 390 -18.97 -0.38 3.40
N LEU A 391 -18.83 0.44 2.35
CA LEU A 391 -19.50 0.23 1.08
C LEU A 391 -19.11 -1.13 0.49
N GLU A 392 -17.83 -1.47 0.54
CA GLU A 392 -17.25 -2.65 -0.12
C GLU A 392 -17.84 -3.95 0.47
N LEU A 393 -18.05 -3.98 1.79
CA LEU A 393 -18.71 -5.12 2.44
C LEU A 393 -20.21 -5.17 2.10
N THR A 394 -20.85 -4.01 1.92
CA THR A 394 -22.24 -3.96 1.44
C THR A 394 -22.35 -4.51 0.02
N GLU A 395 -21.40 -4.16 -0.85
CA GLU A 395 -21.32 -4.68 -2.22
C GLU A 395 -21.10 -6.19 -2.25
N GLU A 396 -20.23 -6.69 -1.38
CA GLU A 396 -19.96 -8.13 -1.28
C GLU A 396 -21.19 -8.91 -0.80
N ILE A 397 -21.90 -8.41 0.22
CA ILE A 397 -23.18 -8.99 0.68
C ILE A 397 -24.23 -8.94 -0.43
N ALA A 398 -24.33 -7.82 -1.16
CA ALA A 398 -25.26 -7.70 -2.27
C ALA A 398 -24.94 -8.73 -3.37
N LYS A 399 -23.66 -8.90 -3.72
CA LYS A 399 -23.21 -9.90 -4.72
C LYS A 399 -23.57 -11.32 -4.30
N GLU A 400 -23.40 -11.67 -3.02
CA GLU A 400 -23.80 -12.98 -2.47
C GLU A 400 -25.33 -13.20 -2.55
N ARG A 401 -26.12 -12.13 -2.49
CA ARG A 401 -27.58 -12.17 -2.71
C ARG A 401 -27.98 -12.11 -4.20
N GLY A 402 -27.02 -12.17 -5.13
CA GLY A 402 -27.27 -12.01 -6.56
C GLY A 402 -27.68 -10.59 -6.98
N GLN A 403 -27.34 -9.59 -6.17
CA GLN A 403 -27.68 -8.18 -6.38
C GLN A 403 -26.44 -7.37 -6.78
N LYS A 404 -26.66 -6.26 -7.48
CA LYS A 404 -25.62 -5.29 -7.82
C LYS A 404 -26.00 -3.92 -7.25
N ILE A 405 -25.07 -3.31 -6.54
CA ILE A 405 -25.22 -1.94 -6.05
C ILE A 405 -24.81 -0.98 -7.16
N ASP A 406 -25.67 0.01 -7.42
CA ASP A 406 -25.33 1.12 -8.30
C ASP A 406 -24.50 2.15 -7.50
N LYS A 407 -23.18 2.12 -7.72
CA LYS A 407 -22.21 3.04 -7.10
C LYS A 407 -22.55 4.51 -7.36
N SER A 408 -23.11 4.83 -8.53
CA SER A 408 -23.43 6.22 -8.89
C SER A 408 -24.48 6.83 -7.96
N ILE A 409 -25.39 6.01 -7.43
CA ILE A 409 -26.40 6.45 -6.46
C ILE A 409 -25.75 6.71 -5.10
N PHE A 410 -24.86 5.81 -4.65
CA PHE A 410 -24.09 6.02 -3.42
C PHE A 410 -23.28 7.32 -3.48
N GLU A 411 -22.55 7.53 -4.58
CA GLU A 411 -21.72 8.72 -4.77
C GLU A 411 -22.54 10.01 -4.77
N LYS A 412 -23.74 9.99 -5.39
CA LYS A 412 -24.66 11.13 -5.36
C LYS A 412 -25.10 11.46 -3.93
N GLU A 413 -25.46 10.47 -3.13
CA GLU A 413 -25.85 10.69 -1.73
C GLU A 413 -24.65 11.13 -0.87
N PHE A 414 -23.48 10.53 -1.07
CA PHE A 414 -22.24 10.93 -0.41
C PHE A 414 -21.86 12.37 -0.74
N ALA A 415 -21.97 12.78 -2.00
CA ALA A 415 -21.71 14.15 -2.44
C ALA A 415 -22.71 15.14 -1.82
N LYS A 416 -24.00 14.79 -1.76
CA LYS A 416 -25.02 15.60 -1.06
C LYS A 416 -24.65 15.79 0.40
N HIS A 417 -24.33 14.70 1.12
CA HIS A 417 -23.92 14.77 2.53
C HIS A 417 -22.64 15.59 2.73
N LYS A 418 -21.65 15.44 1.84
CA LYS A 418 -20.43 16.27 1.84
C LYS A 418 -20.73 17.75 1.61
N ASN A 419 -21.69 18.07 0.74
CA ASN A 419 -22.10 19.44 0.49
C ASN A 419 -22.91 20.00 1.66
N LEU A 420 -23.86 19.24 2.22
CA LEU A 420 -24.60 19.61 3.43
C LEU A 420 -23.67 19.85 4.62
N SER A 421 -22.73 18.94 4.88
CA SER A 421 -21.72 19.15 5.91
C SER A 421 -20.82 20.35 5.60
N ARG A 422 -20.55 20.66 4.33
CA ARG A 422 -19.87 21.89 3.87
C ARG A 422 -20.71 23.16 4.02
N THR A 423 -22.02 23.16 3.88
CA THR A 423 -22.88 24.33 4.12
C THR A 423 -23.15 24.55 5.60
N THR A 424 -23.35 23.47 6.36
CA THR A 424 -23.41 23.49 7.83
C THR A 424 -22.07 23.92 8.43
N SER A 425 -20.95 23.56 7.79
CA SER A 425 -19.64 24.12 8.12
C SER A 425 -19.38 25.48 7.48
N ALA A 426 -19.97 25.90 6.35
CA ALA A 426 -19.82 27.28 5.86
C ALA A 426 -20.55 28.29 6.76
N GLY A 427 -21.60 27.85 7.47
CA GLY A 427 -22.23 28.60 8.55
C GLY A 427 -21.47 28.57 9.88
N MET A 428 -20.59 27.58 10.12
CA MET A 428 -19.81 27.40 11.36
C MET A 428 -18.28 27.56 11.22
N PHE A 429 -17.76 27.76 10.00
CA PHE A 429 -16.35 27.84 9.62
C PHE A 429 -16.16 29.00 8.64
N LYS A 430 -16.44 30.21 9.10
CA LYS A 430 -15.57 31.35 8.80
C LYS A 430 -14.35 31.22 9.71
N GLY A 431 -13.38 30.37 9.37
CA GLY A 431 -12.24 30.16 10.26
C GLY A 431 -11.09 29.40 9.61
N GLY A 432 -9.99 30.11 9.35
CA GLY A 432 -8.67 29.49 9.25
C GLY A 432 -7.68 30.13 8.28
N LEU A 433 -8.12 30.81 7.21
CA LEU A 433 -7.19 31.40 6.22
C LEU A 433 -7.57 32.80 5.71
N ALA A 434 -8.60 33.42 6.28
CA ALA A 434 -8.98 34.81 5.98
C ALA A 434 -9.08 35.69 7.24
N ASP A 435 -8.84 35.11 8.42
CA ASP A 435 -8.88 35.81 9.69
C ASP A 435 -7.45 36.14 10.11
N HIS A 436 -7.07 37.41 9.94
CA HIS A 436 -5.79 37.97 10.34
C HIS A 436 -5.88 38.66 11.70
N SER A 437 -6.87 38.31 12.53
CA SER A 437 -6.94 38.81 13.89
C SER A 437 -5.67 38.47 14.67
N GLU A 438 -5.38 39.33 15.64
CA GLU A 438 -4.25 39.19 16.54
C GLU A 438 -4.27 37.83 17.26
N GLU A 439 -5.46 37.37 17.64
CA GLU A 439 -5.71 36.08 18.29
C GLU A 439 -5.28 34.87 17.45
N VAL A 440 -5.69 34.85 16.19
CA VAL A 440 -5.33 33.77 15.25
C VAL A 440 -3.82 33.79 15.00
N THR A 441 -3.21 34.97 14.90
CA THR A 441 -1.76 35.15 14.71
C THR A 441 -0.94 34.59 15.89
N LYS A 442 -1.41 34.84 17.13
CA LYS A 442 -0.81 34.26 18.34
C LYS A 442 -0.90 32.74 18.35
N LEU A 443 -2.10 32.18 18.10
CA LEU A 443 -2.31 30.73 18.06
C LEU A 443 -1.61 30.03 16.88
N HIS A 444 -1.34 30.75 15.79
CA HIS A 444 -0.50 30.24 14.71
C HIS A 444 0.93 29.99 15.19
N THR A 445 1.52 30.96 15.90
CA THR A 445 2.86 30.81 16.46
C THR A 445 2.88 29.73 17.55
N THR A 446 1.82 29.61 18.35
CA THR A 446 1.64 28.51 19.30
C THR A 446 1.69 27.14 18.64
N THR A 447 1.21 26.99 17.39
CA THR A 447 1.27 25.71 16.65
C THR A 447 2.70 25.21 16.52
N HIS A 448 3.63 26.08 16.17
CA HIS A 448 5.05 25.74 16.01
C HIS A 448 5.70 25.38 17.35
N LEU A 449 5.39 26.14 18.42
CA LEU A 449 5.91 25.86 19.75
C LEU A 449 5.42 24.52 20.30
N VAL A 450 4.14 24.22 20.09
CA VAL A 450 3.53 22.93 20.47
C VAL A 450 4.20 21.79 19.72
N HIS A 451 4.42 21.94 18.42
CA HIS A 451 5.09 20.93 17.62
C HIS A 451 6.54 20.68 18.07
N ALA A 452 7.31 21.74 18.30
CA ALA A 452 8.67 21.67 18.83
C ALA A 452 8.72 21.01 20.21
N ALA A 453 7.79 21.37 21.10
CA ALA A 453 7.70 20.77 22.43
C ALA A 453 7.37 19.28 22.38
N LEU A 454 6.39 18.88 21.55
CA LEU A 454 6.04 17.47 21.34
C LEU A 454 7.22 16.65 20.83
N ARG A 455 7.96 17.16 19.83
CA ARG A 455 9.16 16.47 19.30
C ARG A 455 10.26 16.35 20.34
N LYS A 456 10.45 17.37 21.19
CA LYS A 456 11.46 17.35 22.25
C LYS A 456 11.14 16.36 23.37
N ILE A 457 9.85 16.24 23.74
CA ILE A 457 9.42 15.33 24.83
C ILE A 457 9.25 13.90 24.34
N LEU A 458 8.62 13.70 23.17
CA LEU A 458 8.22 12.37 22.68
C LEU A 458 9.20 11.77 21.66
N GLY A 459 10.00 12.60 20.99
CA GLY A 459 10.98 12.19 19.97
C GLY A 459 10.70 12.74 18.56
N ASP A 460 11.72 12.67 17.71
CA ASP A 460 11.73 13.24 16.35
C ASP A 460 10.79 12.56 15.34
N TYR A 461 10.19 11.42 15.69
CA TYR A 461 9.19 10.76 14.85
C TYR A 461 7.82 11.47 14.88
N VAL A 462 7.59 12.36 15.86
CA VAL A 462 6.34 13.13 15.93
C VAL A 462 6.27 14.08 14.74
N SER A 463 5.20 13.93 13.96
CA SER A 463 4.96 14.68 12.74
C SER A 463 3.54 15.24 12.76
N GLN A 464 3.39 16.51 12.40
CA GLN A 464 2.09 17.16 12.24
C GLN A 464 1.27 16.45 11.15
N LYS A 465 0.03 16.10 11.49
CA LYS A 465 -0.97 15.48 10.60
C LYS A 465 -2.16 16.39 10.32
N GLY A 466 -2.32 17.46 11.09
CA GLY A 466 -3.36 18.47 10.87
C GLY A 466 -3.29 19.61 11.88
N SER A 467 -3.74 20.79 11.49
CA SER A 467 -3.93 21.92 12.40
C SER A 467 -5.17 22.71 12.01
N ASN A 468 -5.86 23.29 12.99
CA ASN A 468 -6.97 24.21 12.77
C ASN A 468 -6.99 25.25 13.90
N ILE A 469 -7.01 26.52 13.51
CA ILE A 469 -6.98 27.67 14.43
C ILE A 469 -8.29 28.45 14.29
N THR A 470 -8.87 28.82 15.41
CA THR A 470 -9.93 29.83 15.54
C THR A 470 -9.46 30.92 16.51
N THR A 471 -10.25 31.98 16.70
CA THR A 471 -9.97 33.02 17.71
C THR A 471 -9.91 32.48 19.15
N GLU A 472 -10.54 31.33 19.41
CA GLU A 472 -10.68 30.76 20.76
C GLU A 472 -9.68 29.63 21.03
N ARG A 473 -9.27 28.87 19.99
CA ARG A 473 -8.50 27.64 20.17
C ARG A 473 -7.65 27.24 18.98
N LEU A 474 -6.56 26.54 19.29
CA LEU A 474 -5.78 25.72 18.38
C LEU A 474 -6.18 24.24 18.55
N ARG A 475 -6.39 23.55 17.44
CA ARG A 475 -6.47 22.09 17.37
C ARG A 475 -5.26 21.56 16.63
N PHE A 476 -4.46 20.72 17.26
CA PHE A 476 -3.24 20.16 16.68
C PHE A 476 -3.29 18.63 16.65
N ASP A 477 -3.09 18.05 15.47
CA ASP A 477 -3.13 16.61 15.23
C ASP A 477 -1.72 16.13 14.86
N PHE A 478 -1.22 15.08 15.51
CA PHE A 478 0.14 14.59 15.32
C PHE A 478 0.26 13.06 15.41
N SER A 479 1.33 12.51 14.83
CA SER A 479 1.61 11.08 14.88
C SER A 479 2.19 10.67 16.23
N HIS A 480 1.47 9.81 16.94
CA HIS A 480 1.92 9.19 18.18
C HIS A 480 1.03 7.96 18.49
N PRO A 481 1.58 6.80 18.91
CA PRO A 481 0.85 5.54 19.05
C PRO A 481 -0.32 5.58 20.03
N GLN A 482 -0.17 6.31 21.14
CA GLN A 482 -1.09 6.28 22.28
C GLN A 482 -1.36 7.69 22.82
N LYS A 483 -2.33 7.84 23.72
CA LYS A 483 -2.54 9.14 24.39
C LYS A 483 -1.34 9.48 25.27
N LEU A 484 -1.03 10.77 25.37
CA LEU A 484 0.01 11.24 26.28
C LEU A 484 -0.44 10.96 27.71
N ALA A 485 0.49 10.52 28.55
CA ALA A 485 0.30 10.51 29.99
C ALA A 485 0.04 11.94 30.49
N GLU A 486 -0.68 12.10 31.60
CA GLU A 486 -0.97 13.43 32.15
C GLU A 486 0.31 14.25 32.42
N GLU A 487 1.39 13.57 32.82
CA GLU A 487 2.69 14.19 33.04
C GLU A 487 3.32 14.68 31.73
N GLU A 488 3.23 13.91 30.65
CA GLU A 488 3.74 14.33 29.34
C GLU A 488 2.95 15.52 28.79
N VAL A 489 1.62 15.55 28.99
CA VAL A 489 0.79 16.72 28.63
C VAL A 489 1.27 17.96 29.39
N LYS A 490 1.51 17.84 30.70
CA LYS A 490 2.04 18.95 31.51
C LYS A 490 3.43 19.37 31.07
N GLN A 491 4.31 18.43 30.75
CA GLN A 491 5.65 18.73 30.24
C GLN A 491 5.60 19.51 28.93
N VAL A 492 4.76 19.10 27.98
CA VAL A 492 4.55 19.82 26.72
C VAL A 492 4.00 21.23 27.00
N GLU A 493 2.96 21.36 27.82
CA GLU A 493 2.38 22.66 28.19
C GLU A 493 3.40 23.59 28.86
N ASN A 494 4.16 23.08 29.83
CA ASN A 494 5.18 23.84 30.55
C ASN A 494 6.27 24.31 29.59
N LEU A 495 6.75 23.42 28.72
CA LEU A 495 7.81 23.74 27.76
C LEU A 495 7.36 24.78 26.73
N VAL A 496 6.11 24.72 26.26
CA VAL A 496 5.55 25.77 25.38
C VAL A 496 5.53 27.11 26.11
N ASN A 497 5.06 27.15 27.35
CA ASN A 497 5.02 28.38 28.15
C ASN A 497 6.44 28.88 28.50
N GLU A 498 7.43 28.00 28.65
CA GLU A 498 8.83 28.40 28.80
C GLU A 498 9.37 29.07 27.52
N TYR A 499 9.05 28.53 26.34
CA TYR A 499 9.41 29.18 25.07
C TYR A 499 8.75 30.54 24.90
N ILE A 500 7.52 30.70 25.36
CA ILE A 500 6.83 32.00 25.38
C ILE A 500 7.54 32.97 26.34
N LYS A 501 7.86 32.53 27.56
CA LYS A 501 8.54 33.35 28.58
C LYS A 501 9.93 33.80 28.15
N LYS A 502 10.62 33.03 27.30
CA LYS A 502 11.95 33.36 26.75
C LYS A 502 11.92 34.49 25.71
N ASP A 503 10.74 34.91 25.26
CA ASP A 503 10.57 36.01 24.31
C ASP A 503 11.41 35.84 23.02
N LEU A 504 11.31 34.66 22.42
CA LEU A 504 12.11 34.29 21.26
C LEU A 504 11.67 35.09 20.02
N PRO A 505 12.62 35.59 19.21
CA PRO A 505 12.28 36.29 17.98
C PRO A 505 11.74 35.31 16.93
N VAL A 506 10.71 35.74 16.22
CA VAL A 506 10.09 35.02 15.11
C VAL A 506 10.51 35.72 13.81
N THR A 507 11.28 35.01 12.99
CA THR A 507 11.81 35.55 11.73
C THR A 507 11.47 34.63 10.58
N PHE A 508 11.48 35.14 9.34
CA PHE A 508 11.35 34.28 8.17
C PHE A 508 12.35 34.65 7.08
N LYS A 509 12.66 33.65 6.25
CA LYS A 509 13.40 33.82 5.00
C LYS A 509 12.62 33.18 3.86
N ILE A 510 12.68 33.78 2.68
CA ILE A 510 12.14 33.19 1.45
C ILE A 510 13.27 32.45 0.76
N MET A 511 13.08 31.17 0.50
CA MET A 511 14.07 30.30 -0.16
C MET A 511 13.39 29.22 -0.99
N THR A 512 14.16 28.47 -1.77
CA THR A 512 13.63 27.30 -2.49
C THR A 512 13.30 26.18 -1.50
N ILE A 513 12.40 25.27 -1.87
CA ILE A 513 12.09 24.11 -1.02
C ILE A 513 13.34 23.24 -0.78
N GLY A 514 14.22 23.11 -1.78
CA GLY A 514 15.48 22.37 -1.65
C GLY A 514 16.42 22.99 -0.64
N ASP A 515 16.55 24.32 -0.61
CA ASP A 515 17.35 25.02 0.39
C ASP A 515 16.73 24.96 1.78
N ALA A 516 15.40 24.99 1.88
CA ALA A 516 14.68 24.84 3.14
C ALA A 516 14.96 23.46 3.77
N ILE A 517 14.91 22.39 2.98
CA ILE A 517 15.23 21.03 3.43
C ILE A 517 16.68 20.94 3.90
N LYS A 518 17.63 21.48 3.12
CA LYS A 518 19.06 21.53 3.52
C LYS A 518 19.29 22.31 4.80
N ALA A 519 18.49 23.34 5.06
CA ALA A 519 18.54 24.13 6.29
C ALA A 519 17.85 23.44 7.49
N GLY A 520 17.36 22.21 7.33
CA GLY A 520 16.69 21.44 8.39
C GLY A 520 15.28 21.95 8.71
N ALA A 521 14.63 22.67 7.79
CA ALA A 521 13.26 23.12 7.99
C ALA A 521 12.29 21.94 7.88
N LEU A 522 11.42 21.78 8.87
CA LEU A 522 10.31 20.83 8.77
C LEU A 522 9.33 21.33 7.71
N HIS A 523 8.84 20.41 6.89
CA HIS A 523 7.91 20.70 5.80
C HIS A 523 6.76 19.70 5.85
N PHE A 524 5.53 20.19 5.62
CA PHE A 524 4.33 19.37 5.75
C PHE A 524 3.48 19.55 4.50
N PHE A 525 3.11 18.45 3.85
CA PHE A 525 2.32 18.48 2.60
C PHE A 525 3.06 19.16 1.44
N ALA A 526 4.26 18.64 1.10
CA ALA A 526 5.18 19.21 0.11
C ALA A 526 4.55 19.49 -1.27
N GLU A 527 3.57 18.68 -1.66
CA GLU A 527 2.81 18.77 -2.90
C GLU A 527 2.05 20.10 -3.10
N LYS A 528 1.87 20.89 -2.04
CA LYS A 528 1.12 22.17 -2.08
C LYS A 528 2.01 23.41 -2.18
N TYR A 529 3.32 23.26 -2.15
CA TYR A 529 4.23 24.40 -2.11
C TYR A 529 4.54 24.96 -3.50
N GLN A 530 4.69 26.29 -3.56
CA GLN A 530 5.22 26.99 -4.72
C GLN A 530 6.75 26.85 -4.77
N GLU A 531 7.37 27.21 -5.89
CA GLU A 531 8.83 27.11 -6.11
C GLU A 531 9.67 27.80 -5.01
N LYS A 532 9.15 28.91 -4.46
CA LYS A 532 9.72 29.61 -3.29
C LYS A 532 8.77 29.52 -2.11
N VAL A 533 9.31 29.22 -0.95
CA VAL A 533 8.57 29.07 0.31
C VAL A 533 9.10 30.02 1.38
N LYS A 534 8.23 30.42 2.31
CA LYS A 534 8.62 31.11 3.54
C LYS A 534 8.99 30.06 4.59
N VAL A 535 10.19 30.16 5.13
CA VAL A 535 10.65 29.35 6.25
C VAL A 535 10.68 30.25 7.48
N TYR A 536 9.80 29.99 8.44
CA TYR A 536 9.78 30.68 9.72
C TYR A 536 10.72 29.97 10.70
N SER A 537 11.46 30.76 11.47
CA SER A 537 12.31 30.32 12.58
C SER A 537 11.89 31.04 13.85
N ILE A 538 11.63 30.28 14.91
CA ILE A 538 11.31 30.80 16.24
C ILE A 538 12.49 30.49 17.13
N GLY A 539 13.36 31.49 17.35
CA GLY A 539 14.66 31.29 17.99
C GLY A 539 15.41 30.08 17.41
N ASP A 540 15.85 29.20 18.30
CA ASP A 540 16.51 27.93 18.00
C ASP A 540 15.58 26.70 18.14
N VAL A 541 14.30 26.90 18.50
CA VAL A 541 13.41 25.80 18.91
C VAL A 541 12.55 25.24 17.78
N SER A 542 12.24 26.04 16.76
CA SER A 542 11.41 25.61 15.62
C SER A 542 11.89 26.27 14.33
N ARG A 543 11.92 25.48 13.24
CA ARG A 543 12.17 25.95 11.88
C ARG A 543 11.26 25.19 10.93
N GLU A 544 10.29 25.87 10.34
CA GLU A 544 9.22 25.21 9.58
C GLU A 544 8.81 26.02 8.34
N VAL A 545 8.43 25.33 7.28
CA VAL A 545 7.84 25.93 6.08
C VAL A 545 6.39 26.33 6.39
N CYS A 546 6.12 27.63 6.47
CA CYS A 546 4.79 28.16 6.81
C CYS A 546 4.45 29.43 6.04
N GLY A 547 3.20 29.59 5.62
CA GLY A 547 2.71 30.76 4.88
C GLY A 547 1.81 31.71 5.69
N GLY A 548 1.51 31.38 6.95
CA GLY A 548 0.58 32.14 7.78
C GLY A 548 1.17 33.39 8.46
N PRO A 549 0.32 34.22 9.08
CA PRO A 549 0.77 35.32 9.93
C PRO A 549 1.35 34.78 11.24
N HIS A 550 2.38 35.45 11.75
CA HIS A 550 3.02 35.14 13.02
C HIS A 550 3.23 36.41 13.83
N VAL A 551 3.34 36.25 15.15
CA VAL A 551 3.82 37.33 16.03
C VAL A 551 5.29 37.61 15.76
N ASN A 552 5.82 38.76 16.18
CA ASN A 552 7.25 39.03 16.03
C ASN A 552 8.07 38.37 17.14
N HIS A 553 7.46 38.16 18.30
CA HIS A 553 8.09 37.71 19.52
C HIS A 553 7.16 36.74 20.28
N THR A 554 7.70 35.65 20.83
CA THR A 554 6.86 34.63 21.49
C THR A 554 6.15 35.15 22.74
N SER A 555 6.65 36.20 23.39
CA SER A 555 5.99 36.82 24.56
C SER A 555 4.61 37.40 24.23
N GLU A 556 4.38 37.81 22.97
CA GLU A 556 3.10 38.35 22.51
C GLU A 556 1.95 37.33 22.64
N ILE A 557 2.25 36.03 22.67
CA ILE A 557 1.26 34.95 22.77
C ILE A 557 0.55 34.98 24.14
N GLY A 558 1.21 35.43 25.20
CA GLY A 558 0.72 35.28 26.57
C GLY A 558 0.84 33.84 27.07
N ARG A 559 -0.11 33.37 27.89
CA ARG A 559 -0.06 31.99 28.43
C ARG A 559 -0.99 31.06 27.66
N VAL A 560 -0.60 29.79 27.55
CA VAL A 560 -1.42 28.76 26.89
C VAL A 560 -1.63 27.54 27.78
N ARG A 561 -2.72 26.83 27.52
CA ARG A 561 -3.09 25.59 28.21
C ARG A 561 -3.57 24.54 27.22
N ILE A 562 -3.16 23.28 27.40
CA ILE A 562 -3.72 22.12 26.72
C ILE A 562 -5.01 21.73 27.44
N SER A 563 -6.15 22.05 26.83
CA SER A 563 -7.47 21.87 27.45
C SER A 563 -8.02 20.45 27.27
N LYS A 564 -7.61 19.74 26.21
CA LYS A 564 -8.14 18.42 25.88
C LYS A 564 -7.17 17.63 25.00
N GLN A 565 -7.17 16.31 25.15
CA GLN A 565 -6.57 15.37 24.19
C GLN A 565 -7.53 14.26 23.77
N GLU A 566 -7.41 13.80 22.53
CA GLU A 566 -8.24 12.76 21.91
C GLU A 566 -7.37 11.80 21.08
N LYS A 567 -7.61 10.49 21.17
CA LYS A 567 -7.08 9.52 20.19
C LYS A 567 -8.09 9.50 19.04
N ILE A 568 -7.71 10.05 17.89
CA ILE A 568 -8.62 10.24 16.74
C ILE A 568 -8.42 9.19 15.64
N GLY A 569 -7.39 8.34 15.78
CA GLY A 569 -7.10 7.21 14.92
C GLY A 569 -5.95 6.38 15.52
N THR A 570 -5.62 5.26 14.88
CA THR A 570 -4.43 4.49 15.26
C THR A 570 -3.19 5.29 14.91
N GLY A 571 -2.28 5.50 15.87
CA GLY A 571 -1.09 6.33 15.67
C GLY A 571 -1.37 7.83 15.53
N LEU A 572 -2.59 8.30 15.83
CA LEU A 572 -2.97 9.70 15.62
C LEU A 572 -3.66 10.31 16.85
N ILE A 573 -3.01 11.32 17.41
CA ILE A 573 -3.45 12.05 18.60
C ILE A 573 -3.80 13.48 18.22
N ARG A 574 -4.83 14.01 18.86
CA ARG A 574 -5.27 15.39 18.76
C ARG A 574 -5.20 16.05 20.11
N ILE A 575 -4.65 17.25 20.18
CA ILE A 575 -4.72 18.13 21.35
C ILE A 575 -5.40 19.44 21.00
N TYR A 576 -6.05 20.03 21.98
CA TYR A 576 -6.65 21.36 21.90
C TYR A 576 -5.90 22.27 22.86
N VAL A 577 -5.48 23.43 22.34
CA VAL A 577 -4.74 24.44 23.08
C VAL A 577 -5.56 25.73 23.07
N THR A 578 -5.76 26.32 24.24
CA THR A 578 -6.44 27.59 24.41
C THR A 578 -5.49 28.59 25.04
N ARG A 579 -5.66 29.88 24.73
CA ARG A 579 -4.98 30.94 25.49
C ARG A 579 -5.65 31.04 26.86
N SER A 580 -4.86 31.43 27.86
CA SER A 580 -5.33 31.72 29.21
C SER A 580 -4.84 33.10 29.59
N ASP A 581 -5.72 33.91 30.18
CA ASP A 581 -5.38 35.25 30.67
C ASP A 581 -4.27 35.22 31.73
#